data_AF-A0A7S1VH07-F1
#
_entry.id   AF-A0A7S1VH07-F1
#
_cell.length_a   1.000
_cell.length_b   1.000
_cell.length_c   1.000
_cell.angle_alpha   90.00
_cell.angle_beta   90.00
_cell.angle_gamma   90.00
#
_symmetry.space_group_name_H-M   'P 1'
#
loop_
_entity.id
_entity.type
_entity.pdbx_description
1 polymer ?
#
loop_
_entity_poly.entity_id
_entity_poly.type
_entity_poly.pdbx_seq_one_letter_code
_entity_poly.pdbx_strand_id
1 'polypeptide(L)'
;GQREIPIYELNHYRSDGAPYFRIIDLRADKIKNFLEVKDYKRVKFYRAVRYETMVEGGTEWLIRELEDATGLKADCKPHPPAELQKRTSYKEFVDWMKENVDWETEALIGYKKEDIPVLIRNEDAA
;
A
#
# COMPACT_ATOMS: atom_id res chain seq x y z
N GLY A 1 18.95 -20.59 -26.55
CA GLY A 1 17.58 -20.30 -26.11
C GLY A 1 17.61 -19.00 -25.34
N GLN A 2 16.87 -18.00 -25.81
CA GLN A 2 16.80 -16.69 -25.15
C GLN A 2 16.03 -16.85 -23.83
N ARG A 3 16.64 -16.44 -22.72
CA ARG A 3 16.01 -16.47 -21.40
C ARG A 3 15.00 -15.33 -21.37
N GLU A 4 13.71 -15.63 -21.46
CA GLU A 4 12.67 -14.64 -21.19
C GLU A 4 12.81 -14.19 -19.75
N ILE A 5 13.19 -12.92 -19.56
CA ILE A 5 13.17 -12.28 -18.26
C ILE A 5 11.74 -11.76 -18.11
N PRO A 6 10.93 -12.26 -17.15
CA PRO A 6 9.61 -11.70 -16.94
C PRO A 6 9.76 -10.22 -16.57
N ILE A 7 9.25 -9.34 -17.44
CA ILE A 7 9.14 -7.92 -17.16
C ILE A 7 7.85 -7.75 -16.35
N TYR A 8 8.00 -7.68 -15.03
CA TYR A 8 6.92 -7.23 -14.18
C TYR A 8 6.64 -5.75 -14.49
N GLU A 9 5.38 -5.31 -14.34
CA GLU A 9 4.99 -3.87 -14.46
C GLU A 9 4.72 -3.35 -15.89
N LEU A 10 4.25 -4.22 -16.78
CA LEU A 10 3.69 -3.80 -18.07
C LEU A 10 2.36 -3.05 -17.86
N ASN A 11 2.18 -1.96 -18.61
CA ASN A 11 0.96 -1.16 -18.57
C ASN A 11 -0.19 -1.94 -19.23
N HIS A 12 -1.18 -2.31 -18.42
CA HIS A 12 -2.27 -3.17 -18.87
C HIS A 12 -3.25 -2.50 -19.83
N TYR A 13 -3.24 -1.16 -19.90
CA TYR A 13 -4.02 -0.39 -20.86
C TYR A 13 -3.31 -0.23 -22.21
N ARG A 14 -2.04 -0.65 -22.33
CA ARG A 14 -1.28 -0.55 -23.56
C ARG A 14 -1.05 -1.93 -24.18
N SER A 15 -1.49 -2.09 -25.42
CA SER A 15 -1.31 -3.32 -26.20
C SER A 15 0.12 -3.55 -26.69
N ASP A 16 1.00 -2.55 -26.58
CA ASP A 16 2.39 -2.61 -27.03
C ASP A 16 3.36 -3.17 -25.98
N GLY A 17 2.87 -3.54 -24.80
CA GLY A 17 3.69 -4.06 -23.72
C GLY A 17 4.69 -3.04 -23.16
N ALA A 18 4.41 -1.74 -23.27
CA ALA A 18 5.24 -0.72 -22.65
C ALA A 18 5.06 -0.72 -21.11
N PRO A 19 6.12 -0.40 -20.35
CA PRO A 19 6.01 -0.22 -18.90
C PRO A 19 5.25 1.06 -18.55
N TYR A 20 4.85 1.20 -17.28
CA TYR A 20 4.35 2.48 -16.78
C TYR A 20 5.45 3.55 -16.82
N PHE A 21 5.07 4.77 -17.21
CA PHE A 21 5.99 5.89 -17.24
C PHE A 21 6.30 6.43 -15.83
N ARG A 22 5.30 6.43 -14.93
CA ARG A 22 5.45 6.89 -13.54
C ARG A 22 5.09 5.78 -12.56
N ILE A 23 5.90 5.66 -11.51
CA ILE A 23 5.69 4.64 -10.46
C ILE A 23 4.34 4.81 -9.72
N ILE A 24 3.86 6.05 -9.60
CA ILE A 24 2.59 6.35 -8.95
C ILE A 24 1.38 5.84 -9.76
N ASP A 25 1.50 5.81 -11.09
CA ASP A 25 0.44 5.26 -11.96
C ASP A 25 0.40 3.73 -11.83
N LEU A 26 1.57 3.08 -11.87
CA LEU A 26 1.68 1.65 -11.60
C LEU A 26 1.08 1.29 -10.24
N ARG A 27 1.38 2.08 -9.21
CA ARG A 27 0.88 1.85 -7.85
C ARG A 27 -0.64 1.90 -7.80
N ALA A 28 -1.26 2.93 -8.41
CA ALA A 28 -2.72 3.05 -8.46
C ALA A 28 -3.36 1.81 -9.11
N ASP A 29 -2.84 1.37 -10.26
CA ASP A 29 -3.35 0.18 -10.93
C ASP A 29 -3.10 -1.11 -10.15
N LYS A 30 -1.95 -1.22 -9.46
CA LYS A 30 -1.71 -2.34 -8.54
C LYS A 30 -2.74 -2.37 -7.42
N ILE A 31 -3.10 -1.23 -6.83
CA ILE A 31 -4.13 -1.17 -5.79
C ILE A 31 -5.46 -1.69 -6.32
N LYS A 32 -5.91 -1.20 -7.48
CA LYS A 32 -7.15 -1.65 -8.12
C LYS A 32 -7.15 -3.16 -8.34
N ASN A 33 -6.09 -3.69 -8.94
CA ASN A 33 -5.91 -5.12 -9.16
C ASN A 33 -5.91 -5.94 -7.85
N PHE A 34 -5.19 -5.50 -6.82
CA PHE A 34 -5.19 -6.19 -5.53
C PHE A 34 -6.56 -6.18 -4.84
N LEU A 35 -7.40 -5.18 -5.09
CA LEU A 35 -8.75 -5.11 -4.55
C LEU A 35 -9.72 -6.04 -5.27
N GLU A 36 -9.48 -6.39 -6.53
CA GLU A 36 -10.28 -7.39 -7.28
C GLU A 36 -10.17 -8.80 -6.70
N VAL A 37 -9.06 -9.09 -5.99
CA VAL A 37 -8.83 -10.40 -5.36
C VAL A 37 -9.99 -10.79 -4.42
N LYS A 38 -10.65 -9.82 -3.79
CA LYS A 38 -11.79 -10.06 -2.90
C LYS A 38 -12.97 -10.75 -3.62
N ASP A 39 -13.09 -10.56 -4.94
CA ASP A 39 -14.20 -11.05 -5.75
C ASP A 39 -13.89 -12.42 -6.39
N TYR A 40 -12.69 -12.96 -6.16
CA TYR A 40 -12.31 -14.27 -6.68
C TYR A 40 -13.10 -15.39 -5.99
N LYS A 41 -13.65 -16.33 -6.77
CA LYS A 41 -14.53 -17.41 -6.30
C LYS A 41 -14.02 -18.21 -5.09
N ARG A 42 -12.70 -18.32 -4.93
CA ARG A 42 -12.05 -19.11 -3.86
C ARG A 42 -11.57 -18.26 -2.68
N VAL A 43 -11.73 -16.94 -2.73
CA VAL A 43 -11.40 -16.05 -1.62
C VAL A 43 -12.62 -15.97 -0.70
N LYS A 44 -12.41 -16.36 0.56
CA LYS A 44 -13.46 -16.40 1.59
C LYS A 44 -13.41 -15.19 2.52
N PHE A 45 -12.24 -14.58 2.65
CA PHE A 45 -11.99 -13.40 3.45
C PHE A 45 -10.94 -12.56 2.76
N TYR A 46 -11.14 -11.25 2.77
CA TYR A 46 -10.21 -10.27 2.23
C TYR A 46 -10.16 -9.06 3.16
N ARG A 47 -8.94 -8.65 3.52
CA ARG A 47 -8.70 -7.47 4.34
C ARG A 47 -7.48 -6.73 3.83
N ALA A 48 -7.69 -5.52 3.34
CA ALA A 48 -6.60 -4.59 3.08
C ALA A 48 -6.19 -3.92 4.40
N VAL A 49 -4.90 -3.95 4.71
CA VAL A 49 -4.35 -3.43 5.97
C VAL A 49 -3.19 -2.48 5.67
N ARG A 50 -3.20 -1.30 6.28
CA ARG A 50 -2.09 -0.36 6.21
C ARG A 50 -0.99 -0.74 7.19
N TYR A 51 0.26 -0.60 6.77
CA TYR A 51 1.42 -0.85 7.61
C TYR A 51 1.37 -0.02 8.90
N GLU A 52 1.06 1.27 8.77
CA GLU A 52 1.01 2.23 9.87
C GLU A 52 0.00 1.80 10.94
N THR A 53 -1.18 1.32 10.52
CA THR A 53 -2.21 0.81 11.43
C THR A 53 -1.76 -0.43 12.20
N MET A 54 -0.98 -1.33 11.58
CA MET A 54 -0.43 -2.49 12.28
C MET A 54 0.68 -2.12 13.25
N VAL A 55 1.50 -1.13 12.91
CA VAL A 55 2.57 -0.66 13.79
C VAL A 55 1.98 0.05 15.00
N GLU A 56 1.14 1.06 14.79
CA GLU A 56 0.61 1.91 15.86
C GLU A 56 -0.46 1.21 16.71
N GLY A 57 -1.25 0.31 16.10
CA GLY A 57 -2.32 -0.42 16.78
C GLY A 57 -1.92 -1.81 17.27
N GLY A 58 -0.74 -2.29 16.90
CA GLY A 58 -0.38 -3.70 17.06
C GLY A 58 -1.19 -4.61 16.13
N THR A 59 -1.06 -5.92 16.33
CA THR A 59 -1.63 -6.95 15.45
C THR A 59 -2.74 -7.78 16.09
N GLU A 60 -3.11 -7.50 17.35
CA GLU A 60 -4.11 -8.29 18.07
C GLU A 60 -5.48 -8.27 17.37
N TRP A 61 -5.92 -7.10 16.92
CA TRP A 61 -7.19 -6.94 16.23
C TRP A 61 -7.24 -7.77 14.93
N LEU A 62 -6.15 -7.80 14.17
CA LEU A 62 -6.06 -8.53 12.90
C LEU A 62 -6.06 -10.04 13.15
N ILE A 63 -5.35 -10.49 14.20
CA ILE A 63 -5.36 -11.89 14.60
C ILE A 63 -6.78 -12.32 14.95
N ARG A 64 -7.51 -11.52 15.75
CA ARG A 64 -8.91 -11.82 16.11
C ARG A 64 -9.82 -11.90 14.87
N GLU A 65 -9.72 -10.93 13.95
CA GLU A 65 -10.48 -10.98 12.68
C GLU A 65 -10.20 -12.25 11.87
N LEU A 66 -8.93 -12.70 11.83
CA LEU A 66 -8.54 -13.94 11.16
C LEU A 66 -9.05 -15.19 11.87
N GLU A 67 -8.99 -15.25 13.20
CA GLU A 67 -9.56 -16.35 13.97
C GLU A 67 -11.07 -16.46 13.73
N ASP A 68 -11.78 -15.33 13.74
CA ASP A 68 -13.23 -15.29 13.49
C ASP A 68 -13.58 -15.71 12.06
N ALA A 69 -12.79 -15.26 11.07
CA ALA A 69 -13.01 -15.58 9.66
C ALA A 69 -12.68 -17.03 9.30
N THR A 70 -11.72 -17.65 9.99
CA THR A 70 -11.21 -18.99 9.66
C THR A 70 -11.67 -20.08 10.62
N GLY A 71 -12.13 -19.73 11.82
CA GLY A 71 -12.39 -20.67 12.91
C GLY A 71 -11.14 -21.27 13.54
N LEU A 72 -9.95 -20.85 13.10
CA LEU A 72 -8.67 -21.32 13.64
C LEU A 72 -8.26 -20.47 14.84
N LYS A 73 -7.41 -21.04 15.71
CA LYS A 73 -6.79 -20.32 16.82
C LYS A 73 -5.32 -20.06 16.54
N ALA A 74 -4.88 -18.85 16.82
CA ALA A 74 -3.52 -18.42 16.60
C ALA A 74 -2.57 -19.11 17.59
N ASP A 75 -1.49 -19.69 17.06
CA ASP A 75 -0.35 -20.19 17.83
C ASP A 75 0.79 -19.16 17.82
N CYS A 76 0.44 -17.90 18.04
CA CYS A 76 1.40 -16.81 18.11
C CYS A 76 0.90 -15.73 19.05
N LYS A 77 1.83 -14.92 19.55
CA LYS A 77 1.50 -13.75 20.36
C LYS A 77 1.33 -12.54 19.45
N PRO A 78 0.27 -11.74 19.62
CA PRO A 78 0.16 -10.47 18.91
C PRO A 78 1.38 -9.58 19.16
N HIS A 79 1.88 -8.97 18.10
CA HIS A 79 2.85 -7.89 18.22
C HIS A 79 2.16 -6.66 18.83
N PRO A 80 2.73 -6.05 19.88
CA PRO A 80 2.13 -4.87 20.51
C PRO A 80 2.23 -3.63 19.60
N PRO A 81 1.46 -2.58 19.90
CA PRO A 81 1.68 -1.23 19.39
C PRO A 81 3.14 -0.77 19.49
N ALA A 82 3.59 -0.03 18.49
CA ALA A 82 4.89 0.62 18.44
C ALA A 82 4.77 2.01 17.81
N GLU A 83 5.75 2.87 18.07
CA GLU A 83 5.80 4.20 17.47
C GLU A 83 6.30 4.13 16.02
N LEU A 84 5.58 4.76 15.11
CA LEU A 84 5.97 4.85 13.71
C LEU A 84 7.17 5.80 13.55
N GLN A 85 8.27 5.30 13.01
CA GLN A 85 9.41 6.16 12.67
C GLN A 85 9.09 7.03 11.45
N LYS A 86 8.95 8.34 11.68
CA LYS A 86 8.76 9.32 10.61
C LYS A 86 10.09 9.55 9.88
N ARG A 87 10.04 9.56 8.56
CA ARG A 87 11.20 9.90 7.71
C ARG A 87 11.17 11.36 7.32
N THR A 88 12.33 11.98 7.13
CA THR A 88 12.39 13.35 6.61
C THR A 88 12.25 13.35 5.09
N SER A 89 11.51 14.31 4.54
CA SER A 89 11.38 14.53 3.10
C SER A 89 11.35 16.03 2.77
N TYR A 90 11.59 16.37 1.51
CA TYR A 90 11.55 17.75 1.02
C TYR A 90 10.11 18.20 0.79
N LYS A 91 9.81 19.47 1.08
CA LYS A 91 8.46 20.02 0.93
C LYS A 91 7.96 19.90 -0.51
N GLU A 92 8.83 20.19 -1.47
CA GLU A 92 8.56 20.14 -2.91
C GLU A 92 8.14 18.73 -3.33
N PHE A 93 8.82 17.71 -2.81
CA PHE A 93 8.46 16.31 -3.08
C PHE A 93 7.08 15.96 -2.51
N VAL A 94 6.81 16.38 -1.27
CA VAL A 94 5.51 16.14 -0.62
C VAL A 94 4.37 16.83 -1.38
N ASP A 95 4.58 18.06 -1.81
CA ASP A 95 3.59 18.82 -2.57
C ASP A 95 3.38 18.21 -3.96
N TRP A 96 4.45 17.79 -4.63
CA TRP A 96 4.34 17.06 -5.89
C TRP A 96 3.54 15.76 -5.74
N MET A 97 3.79 14.98 -4.68
CA MET A 97 3.01 13.76 -4.39
C MET A 97 1.54 14.07 -4.14
N LYS A 98 1.25 15.13 -3.38
CA LYS A 98 -0.12 15.62 -3.14
C LYS A 98 -0.86 15.98 -4.43
N GLU A 99 -0.15 16.49 -5.44
CA GLU A 99 -0.74 16.91 -6.71
C GLU A 99 -0.84 15.79 -7.74
N ASN A 100 0.09 14.84 -7.73
CA ASN A 100 0.24 13.87 -8.83
C ASN A 100 -0.29 12.47 -8.51
N VAL A 101 -0.39 12.09 -7.23
CA VAL A 101 -0.91 10.77 -6.82
C VAL A 101 -2.43 10.71 -7.02
N ASP A 102 -2.91 9.57 -7.51
CA ASP A 102 -4.33 9.23 -7.55
C ASP A 102 -4.84 8.92 -6.13
N TRP A 103 -5.23 9.98 -5.41
CA TRP A 103 -5.71 9.88 -4.02
C TRP A 103 -7.09 9.21 -3.90
N GLU A 104 -7.89 9.18 -4.96
CA GLU A 104 -9.15 8.43 -4.96
C GLU A 104 -8.86 6.93 -4.87
N THR A 105 -7.86 6.45 -5.62
CA THR A 105 -7.41 5.07 -5.56
C THR A 105 -6.72 4.74 -4.23
N GLU A 106 -5.84 5.62 -3.73
CA GLU A 106 -5.18 5.40 -2.42
C GLU A 106 -6.20 5.35 -1.26
N ALA A 107 -7.30 6.10 -1.35
CA ALA A 107 -8.37 6.07 -0.36
C ALA A 107 -9.06 4.70 -0.26
N LEU A 108 -9.05 3.88 -1.33
CA LEU A 108 -9.61 2.52 -1.31
C LEU A 108 -8.89 1.60 -0.31
N ILE A 109 -7.63 1.88 0.00
CA ILE A 109 -6.83 1.17 1.02
C ILE A 109 -6.59 2.03 2.26
N GLY A 110 -7.35 3.11 2.41
CA GLY A 110 -7.43 3.93 3.62
C GLY A 110 -6.36 5.01 3.75
N TYR A 111 -5.54 5.28 2.73
CA TYR A 111 -4.63 6.43 2.76
C TYR A 111 -5.36 7.72 2.39
N LYS A 112 -4.96 8.82 3.02
CA LYS A 112 -5.44 10.16 2.71
C LYS A 112 -4.30 11.05 2.25
N LYS A 113 -4.64 12.10 1.51
CA LYS A 113 -3.67 13.10 1.03
C LYS A 113 -2.89 13.76 2.17
N GLU A 114 -3.50 13.84 3.35
CA GLU A 114 -2.94 14.39 4.57
C GLU A 114 -2.07 13.37 5.34
N ASP A 115 -2.17 12.07 5.03
CA ASP A 115 -1.53 10.99 5.79
C ASP A 115 -0.04 10.76 5.43
N ILE A 116 0.58 11.61 4.60
CA ILE A 116 1.99 11.43 4.19
C ILE A 116 2.89 11.52 5.45
N PRO A 117 3.45 10.41 5.96
CA PRO A 117 4.00 10.35 7.31
C PRO A 117 5.47 10.77 7.32
N VAL A 118 5.74 11.99 6.85
CA VAL A 118 7.09 12.55 6.75
C VAL A 118 7.23 13.83 7.57
N LEU A 119 8.43 14.03 8.10
CA LEU A 119 8.85 15.33 8.60
C LEU A 119 9.26 16.17 7.38
N ILE A 120 8.66 17.35 7.23
CA ILE A 120 8.96 18.25 6.11
C ILE A 120 10.23 19.04 6.43
N ARG A 121 11.23 18.92 5.57
CA ARG A 121 12.41 19.79 5.56
C ARG A 121 12.09 21.01 4.70
N ASN A 122 12.21 22.20 5.28
CA ASN A 122 12.20 23.45 4.54
C ASN A 122 13.62 23.72 4.01
N GLU A 123 13.72 24.25 2.79
CA GLU A 123 15.02 24.53 2.15
C GLU A 123 15.84 25.62 2.87
N ASP A 124 15.26 26.37 3.82
CA ASP A 124 15.90 27.43 4.60
C ASP A 124 16.88 26.96 5.71
N ALA A 125 17.29 25.69 5.69
CA ALA A 125 18.24 25.11 6.64
C ALA A 125 19.57 24.74 5.96
N ALA A 126 20.10 25.65 5.16
CA ALA A 126 21.46 25.63 4.60
C ALA A 126 22.14 26.97 4.84
#